data_AF-A0A5J4SC44-F1
#
_entry.id   AF-A0A5J4SC44-F1
#
_cell.length_a   1.000
_cell.length_b   1.000
_cell.length_c   1.000
_cell.angle_alpha   90.00
_cell.angle_beta   90.00
_cell.angle_gamma   90.00
#
_symmetry.space_group_name_H-M   'P 1'
#
loop_
_entity.id
_entity.type
_entity.pdbx_description
1 polymer ?
#
loop_
_entity_poly.entity_id
_entity_poly.type
_entity_poly.pdbx_seq_one_letter_code
_entity_poly.pdbx_strand_id
1 'polypeptide(L)'
;MCQCNNVGFGSYANTVLVSVPSHIYPLMNCLGEIKRVQKITIDRCILPEIQGLWEKGIHTIGSCCGHNKSYGYIQVIEEDIPRMEKLGYKHDIEFDKIQSTNNSFCSKNIKETTMKEKEDIKRCASCSKFQTKDCKNIVIGSDPACFGHKKSHWIGKLTP
;
A
#
# COMPACT_ATOMS: atom_id res chain seq x y z
N MET A 1 12.95 -0.07 -12.05
CA MET A 1 13.45 0.40 -10.74
C MET A 1 12.74 1.70 -10.40
N CYS A 2 12.28 1.86 -9.16
CA CYS A 2 11.51 3.04 -8.73
C CYS A 2 12.43 4.25 -8.54
N GLN A 3 12.00 5.42 -9.04
CA GLN A 3 12.75 6.68 -8.98
C GLN A 3 12.06 7.74 -8.09
N CYS A 4 11.16 7.32 -7.21
CA CYS A 4 10.49 8.23 -6.30
C CYS A 4 11.51 8.89 -5.34
N ASN A 5 11.59 10.23 -5.37
CA ASN A 5 12.39 11.02 -4.45
C ASN A 5 11.46 11.93 -3.63
N ASN A 6 11.43 11.75 -2.30
CA ASN A 6 10.56 12.50 -1.37
C ASN A 6 9.06 12.46 -1.71
N VAL A 7 8.59 11.44 -2.43
CA VAL A 7 7.18 11.26 -2.76
C VAL A 7 6.44 10.65 -1.56
N GLY A 8 5.46 11.37 -1.02
CA GLY A 8 4.58 10.88 0.05
C GLY A 8 3.54 9.88 -0.45
N PHE A 9 3.14 8.92 0.39
CA PHE A 9 1.96 8.10 0.10
C PHE A 9 0.72 8.99 -0.07
N GLY A 10 -0.11 8.69 -1.06
CA GLY A 10 -1.33 9.47 -1.34
C GLY A 10 -1.08 10.89 -1.85
N SER A 11 0.17 11.28 -2.13
CA SER A 11 0.48 12.62 -2.67
C SER A 11 0.14 12.76 -4.15
N TYR A 12 0.03 11.64 -4.87
CA TYR A 12 -0.13 11.58 -6.33
C TYR A 12 0.97 12.30 -7.13
N ALA A 13 2.05 12.74 -6.48
CA ALA A 13 3.09 13.60 -7.06
C ALA A 13 3.92 12.93 -8.17
N ASN A 14 3.93 11.59 -8.22
CA ASN A 14 4.62 10.81 -9.24
C ASN A 14 3.68 10.07 -10.20
N THR A 15 2.44 10.53 -10.32
CA THR A 15 1.46 9.91 -11.21
C THR A 15 1.52 10.45 -12.63
N VAL A 16 0.99 9.68 -13.56
CA VAL A 16 0.74 10.07 -14.94
C VAL A 16 -0.66 9.62 -15.33
N LEU A 17 -1.38 10.49 -16.06
CA LEU A 17 -2.69 10.19 -16.59
C LEU A 17 -2.55 9.33 -17.85
N VAL A 18 -3.16 8.15 -17.86
CA VAL A 18 -3.06 7.18 -18.96
C VAL A 18 -4.45 6.77 -19.43
N SER A 19 -4.58 6.51 -20.73
CA SER A 19 -5.81 5.95 -21.31
C SER A 19 -5.88 4.46 -21.01
N VAL A 20 -7.06 4.01 -20.58
CA VAL A 20 -7.34 2.60 -20.30
C VAL A 20 -7.73 1.91 -21.62
N PRO A 21 -7.09 0.79 -22.00
CA PRO A 21 -7.46 0.05 -23.19
C PRO A 21 -8.91 -0.44 -23.14
N SER A 22 -9.62 -0.45 -24.27
CA SER A 22 -11.05 -0.79 -24.34
C SER A 22 -11.36 -2.22 -23.89
N HIS A 23 -10.41 -3.15 -24.02
CA HIS A 23 -10.58 -4.55 -23.60
C HIS A 23 -10.37 -4.78 -22.09
N ILE A 24 -9.99 -3.74 -21.34
CA ILE A 24 -9.85 -3.77 -19.88
C ILE A 24 -11.14 -3.25 -19.20
N TYR A 25 -12.18 -2.94 -19.98
CA TYR A 25 -13.46 -2.49 -19.43
C TYR A 25 -14.40 -3.64 -19.08
N PRO A 26 -15.25 -3.44 -18.07
CA PRO A 26 -15.29 -2.29 -17.16
C PRO A 26 -14.17 -2.31 -16.11
N LEU A 27 -13.69 -1.12 -15.72
CA LEU A 27 -12.83 -1.02 -14.54
C LEU A 27 -13.68 -1.04 -13.27
N MET A 28 -13.18 -1.73 -12.26
CA MET A 28 -13.75 -1.76 -10.92
C MET A 28 -12.80 -1.02 -9.98
N ASN A 29 -13.33 -0.15 -9.11
CA ASN A 29 -12.52 0.46 -8.05
C ASN A 29 -12.40 -0.50 -6.84
N CYS A 30 -11.61 -0.12 -5.85
CA CYS A 30 -11.44 -0.89 -4.61
C CYS A 30 -12.70 -1.01 -3.74
N LEU A 31 -13.81 -0.34 -4.10
CA LEU A 31 -15.12 -0.46 -3.45
C LEU A 31 -16.07 -1.39 -4.21
N GLY A 32 -15.61 -2.04 -5.28
CA GLY A 32 -16.46 -2.90 -6.11
C GLY A 32 -17.34 -2.13 -7.10
N GLU A 33 -17.16 -0.81 -7.23
CA GLU A 33 -17.98 -0.02 -8.15
C GLU A 33 -17.42 -0.07 -9.58
N ILE A 34 -18.29 -0.38 -10.53
CA ILE A 34 -17.98 -0.29 -11.96
C ILE A 34 -17.87 1.18 -12.36
N LYS A 35 -16.70 1.59 -12.86
CA LYS A 35 -16.43 2.91 -13.43
C LYS A 35 -16.08 2.78 -14.90
N ARG A 36 -16.82 3.48 -15.75
CA ARG A 36 -16.47 3.69 -17.17
C ARG A 36 -15.58 4.92 -17.30
N VAL A 37 -14.36 4.83 -16.78
CA VAL A 37 -13.37 5.93 -16.85
C VAL A 37 -12.37 5.69 -17.97
N GLN A 38 -12.33 6.60 -18.94
CA GLN A 38 -11.41 6.56 -20.08
C GLN A 38 -9.94 6.71 -19.71
N LYS A 39 -9.67 7.38 -18.59
CA LYS A 39 -8.32 7.68 -18.13
C LYS A 39 -8.21 7.48 -16.63
N ILE A 40 -7.06 6.99 -16.19
CA ILE A 40 -6.71 6.83 -14.78
C ILE A 40 -5.30 7.34 -14.52
N THR A 41 -5.00 7.66 -13.27
CA THR A 41 -3.66 8.06 -12.83
C THR A 41 -2.92 6.85 -12.28
N ILE A 42 -1.70 6.61 -12.77
CA ILE A 42 -0.84 5.51 -12.30
C ILE A 42 0.53 6.10 -11.94
N ASP A 43 1.19 5.55 -10.91
CA ASP A 43 2.58 5.87 -10.62
C ASP A 43 3.47 5.57 -11.82
N ARG A 44 4.25 6.57 -12.26
CA ARG A 44 5.17 6.44 -13.41
C ARG A 44 6.10 5.23 -13.31
N CYS A 45 6.50 4.89 -12.08
CA CYS A 45 7.45 3.81 -11.82
C CYS A 45 6.89 2.41 -12.08
N ILE A 46 5.58 2.19 -11.89
CA ILE A 46 4.94 0.88 -12.09
C ILE A 46 4.18 0.80 -13.41
N LEU A 47 3.96 1.93 -14.09
CA LEU A 47 3.22 2.01 -15.34
C LEU A 47 3.64 0.97 -16.40
N PRO A 48 4.94 0.74 -16.70
CA PRO A 48 5.31 -0.26 -17.71
C PRO A 48 4.84 -1.68 -17.36
N GLU A 49 4.82 -2.03 -16.07
CA GLU A 49 4.34 -3.34 -15.61
C GLU A 49 2.83 -3.45 -15.75
N ILE A 50 2.09 -2.40 -15.40
CA ILE A 50 0.64 -2.35 -15.56
C ILE A 50 0.25 -2.43 -17.04
N GLN A 51 0.94 -1.72 -17.93
CA GLN A 51 0.69 -1.80 -19.37
C GLN A 51 0.96 -3.22 -19.90
N GLY A 52 2.07 -3.85 -19.49
CA GLY A 52 2.37 -5.24 -19.87
C GLY A 52 1.33 -6.26 -19.35
N LEU A 53 0.70 -5.99 -18.21
CA LEU A 53 -0.43 -6.78 -17.71
C LEU A 53 -1.69 -6.53 -18.54
N TRP A 54 -1.99 -5.29 -18.89
CA TRP A 54 -3.12 -4.94 -19.74
C TRP A 54 -2.99 -5.55 -21.15
N GLU A 55 -1.81 -5.56 -21.74
CA GLU A 55 -1.54 -6.23 -23.03
C GLU A 55 -1.82 -7.73 -22.96
N LYS A 56 -1.68 -8.33 -21.77
CA LYS A 56 -2.03 -9.73 -21.51
C LYS A 56 -3.50 -9.92 -21.15
N GLY A 57 -4.30 -8.86 -21.12
CA GLY A 57 -5.72 -8.89 -20.76
C GLY A 57 -5.99 -9.09 -19.27
N ILE A 58 -5.09 -8.63 -18.40
CA ILE A 58 -5.27 -8.64 -16.94
C ILE A 58 -5.88 -7.32 -16.48
N HIS A 59 -6.94 -7.39 -15.68
CA HIS A 59 -7.69 -6.26 -15.15
C HIS A 59 -7.14 -5.86 -13.78
N THR A 60 -6.34 -4.80 -13.77
CA THR A 60 -5.80 -4.23 -12.53
C THR A 60 -6.80 -3.25 -11.92
N ILE A 61 -7.06 -3.36 -10.62
CA ILE A 61 -7.99 -2.49 -9.86
C ILE A 61 -7.27 -1.55 -8.88
N GLY A 62 -5.98 -1.76 -8.67
CA GLY A 62 -5.14 -0.92 -7.80
C GLY A 62 -3.65 -1.20 -8.03
N SER A 63 -2.80 -0.19 -7.85
CA SER A 63 -1.36 -0.38 -7.90
C SER A 63 -0.63 0.76 -7.20
N CYS A 64 0.55 0.46 -6.67
CA CYS A 64 1.48 1.46 -6.15
C CYS A 64 2.92 0.95 -6.32
N CYS A 65 3.84 1.86 -6.63
CA CYS A 65 5.26 1.51 -6.69
C CYS A 65 5.96 1.46 -5.32
N GLY A 66 5.23 1.66 -4.21
CA GLY A 66 5.76 1.70 -2.85
C GLY A 66 6.65 2.92 -2.52
N HIS A 67 6.88 3.80 -3.50
CA HIS A 67 7.62 5.07 -3.37
C HIS A 67 8.99 4.96 -2.67
N ASN A 68 9.72 3.84 -2.85
CA ASN A 68 10.97 3.54 -2.14
C ASN A 68 10.83 3.49 -0.59
N LYS A 69 9.59 3.36 -0.10
CA LYS A 69 9.22 3.31 1.32
C LYS A 69 8.57 1.97 1.71
N SER A 70 8.04 1.23 0.73
CA SER A 70 7.47 -0.10 0.89
C SER A 70 7.68 -0.92 -0.39
N TYR A 71 7.27 -2.18 -0.36
CA TYR A 71 7.08 -2.98 -1.56
C TYR A 71 6.01 -2.36 -2.48
N GLY A 72 6.21 -2.52 -3.78
CA GLY A 72 5.20 -2.18 -4.78
C GLY A 72 4.19 -3.31 -4.90
N TYR A 73 2.92 -2.97 -5.09
CA TYR A 73 1.82 -3.93 -5.19
C TYR A 73 0.97 -3.68 -6.44
N ILE A 74 0.29 -4.73 -6.86
CA ILE A 74 -0.69 -4.74 -7.96
C ILE A 74 -1.90 -5.55 -7.48
N GLN A 75 -3.07 -4.92 -7.48
CA GLN A 75 -4.34 -5.58 -7.23
C GLN A 75 -5.06 -5.87 -8.53
N VAL A 76 -5.69 -7.04 -8.63
CA VAL A 76 -6.47 -7.47 -9.80
C VAL A 76 -7.89 -7.86 -9.40
N ILE A 77 -8.78 -8.02 -10.38
CA ILE A 77 -10.07 -8.69 -10.16
C ILE A 77 -9.87 -10.17 -9.84
N GLU A 78 -10.82 -10.80 -9.15
CA GLU A 78 -10.72 -12.18 -8.70
C GLU A 78 -10.48 -13.16 -9.86
N GLU A 79 -11.09 -12.91 -11.01
CA GLU A 79 -11.00 -13.73 -12.21
C GLU A 79 -9.58 -13.80 -12.79
N ASP A 80 -8.75 -12.79 -12.52
CA ASP A 80 -7.38 -12.71 -13.01
C ASP A 80 -6.34 -13.26 -12.02
N ILE A 81 -6.74 -13.63 -10.79
CA ILE A 81 -5.85 -14.24 -9.79
C ILE A 81 -5.12 -15.47 -10.35
N PRO A 82 -5.80 -16.49 -10.94
CA PRO A 82 -5.10 -17.67 -11.46
C PRO A 82 -4.14 -17.34 -12.60
N ARG A 83 -4.44 -16.28 -13.36
CA ARG A 83 -3.60 -15.82 -14.47
C ARG A 83 -2.36 -15.10 -13.96
N MET A 84 -2.49 -14.29 -12.90
CA MET A 84 -1.35 -13.67 -12.20
C MET A 84 -0.41 -14.74 -11.63
N GLU A 85 -0.96 -15.78 -11.00
CA GLU A 85 -0.20 -16.93 -10.48
C GLU A 85 0.52 -17.68 -11.61
N LYS A 86 -0.17 -17.98 -12.72
CA LYS A 86 0.44 -18.61 -13.90
C LYS A 86 1.54 -17.77 -14.53
N LEU A 87 1.43 -16.44 -14.46
CA LEU A 87 2.47 -15.52 -14.87
C LEU A 87 3.64 -15.48 -13.88
N GLY A 88 3.55 -16.13 -12.71
CA GLY A 88 4.58 -16.19 -11.69
C GLY A 88 4.63 -14.97 -10.77
N TYR A 89 3.53 -14.22 -10.64
CA TYR A 89 3.40 -13.21 -9.59
C TYR A 89 3.21 -13.89 -8.22
N LYS A 90 3.69 -13.23 -7.16
CA LYS A 90 3.56 -13.71 -5.78
C LYS A 90 2.57 -12.83 -5.04
N HIS A 91 1.74 -13.44 -4.21
CA HIS A 91 0.79 -12.74 -3.33
C HIS A 91 1.51 -11.83 -2.33
N ASP A 92 0.90 -10.68 -2.04
CA ASP A 92 1.31 -9.79 -0.96
C ASP A 92 0.66 -10.26 0.36
N ILE A 93 1.37 -11.17 1.03
CA ILE A 93 0.87 -11.89 2.20
C ILE A 93 0.55 -10.94 3.38
N GLU A 94 1.21 -9.79 3.49
CA GLU A 94 0.91 -8.82 4.56
C GLU A 94 -0.40 -8.09 4.28
N PHE A 95 -0.61 -7.65 3.04
CA PHE A 95 -1.83 -6.96 2.64
C PHE A 95 -3.04 -7.90 2.67
N ASP A 96 -2.87 -9.13 2.17
CA ASP A 96 -3.93 -10.15 2.11
C ASP A 96 -4.44 -10.54 3.50
N LYS A 97 -3.56 -10.63 4.50
CA LYS A 97 -3.95 -10.89 5.90
C LYS A 97 -4.80 -9.77 6.50
N ILE A 98 -4.55 -8.52 6.10
CA ILE A 98 -5.25 -7.35 6.65
C ILE A 98 -6.63 -7.20 6.01
N GLN A 99 -6.73 -7.47 4.70
CA GLN A 99 -7.96 -7.26 3.93
C GLN A 99 -8.82 -8.51 3.79
N SER A 100 -8.32 -9.69 4.20
CA SER A 100 -8.97 -10.99 3.96
C SER A 100 -9.26 -11.24 2.47
N THR A 101 -8.45 -10.66 1.58
CA THR A 101 -8.47 -10.86 0.13
C THR A 101 -7.22 -11.61 -0.31
N ASN A 102 -7.20 -12.13 -1.54
CA ASN A 102 -6.04 -12.80 -2.15
C ASN A 102 -5.74 -12.24 -3.55
N ASN A 103 -6.12 -10.98 -3.81
CA ASN A 103 -6.02 -10.36 -5.11
C ASN A 103 -4.86 -9.36 -5.22
N SER A 104 -4.03 -9.25 -4.18
CA SER A 104 -2.87 -8.36 -4.15
C SER A 104 -1.58 -9.13 -4.43
N PHE A 105 -0.79 -8.64 -5.37
CA PHE A 105 0.45 -9.27 -5.80
C PHE A 105 1.62 -8.30 -5.71
N CYS A 106 2.78 -8.81 -5.33
CA CYS A 106 4.03 -8.06 -5.36
C CYS A 106 4.43 -7.72 -6.81
N SER A 107 4.79 -6.46 -7.05
CA SER A 107 5.42 -6.04 -8.31
C SER A 107 6.74 -6.78 -8.53
N LYS A 108 6.99 -7.23 -9.77
CA LYS A 108 8.25 -7.87 -10.16
C LYS A 108 9.34 -6.87 -10.47
N ASN A 109 8.95 -5.69 -10.97
CA ASN A 109 9.87 -4.68 -11.48
C ASN A 109 10.31 -3.66 -10.42
N ILE A 110 9.63 -3.67 -9.27
CA ILE A 110 9.94 -2.85 -8.12
C ILE A 110 10.36 -3.76 -6.96
N LYS A 111 11.67 -3.88 -6.75
CA LYS A 111 12.24 -4.54 -5.57
C LYS A 111 12.45 -3.54 -4.45
N GLU A 112 12.49 -4.04 -3.22
CA GLU A 112 12.90 -3.29 -2.04
C GLU A 112 14.21 -2.52 -2.29
N THR A 113 14.21 -1.21 -2.07
CA THR A 113 15.44 -0.51 -1.64
C THR A 113 15.59 -0.85 -0.18
N THR A 114 16.70 -1.53 0.16
CA THR A 114 17.09 -1.90 1.54
C THR A 114 16.51 -0.92 2.54
N MET A 115 15.44 -1.34 3.22
CA MET A 115 15.04 -0.66 4.43
C MET A 115 16.26 -0.80 5.34
N LYS A 116 17.04 0.26 5.53
CA LYS A 116 17.87 0.34 6.73
C LYS A 116 16.89 0.09 7.85
N GLU A 117 17.07 -1.00 8.59
CA GLU A 117 16.32 -1.29 9.81
C GLU A 117 16.27 0.02 10.59
N LYS A 118 15.13 0.71 10.53
CA LYS A 118 14.87 1.78 11.47
C LYS A 118 14.53 1.02 12.73
N GLU A 119 15.40 1.09 13.72
CA GLU A 119 15.08 0.67 15.08
C GLU A 119 13.67 1.18 15.40
N ASP A 120 12.74 0.23 15.61
CA ASP A 120 11.38 0.54 16.00
C ASP A 120 11.42 1.19 17.38
N ILE A 121 11.45 2.53 17.42
CA ILE A 121 11.27 3.27 18.67
C ILE A 121 9.79 3.15 19.04
N LYS A 122 9.47 2.13 19.85
CA LYS A 122 8.15 1.94 20.47
C LYS A 122 7.83 3.15 21.35
N ARG A 123 6.73 3.85 21.06
CA ARG A 123 6.18 4.94 21.89
C ARG A 123 4.72 4.64 22.22
N CYS A 124 4.26 5.09 23.39
CA CYS A 124 2.89 4.86 23.86
C CYS A 124 1.88 5.48 22.89
N ALA A 125 1.03 4.65 22.28
CA ALA A 125 0.04 5.07 21.27
C ALA A 125 -1.22 5.74 21.86
N SER A 126 -1.26 6.00 23.17
CA SER A 126 -2.55 6.10 23.87
C SER A 126 -2.80 7.36 24.71
N CYS A 127 -2.04 8.45 24.53
CA CYS A 127 -2.41 9.73 25.16
C CYS A 127 -2.65 10.80 24.11
N SER A 128 -3.90 10.98 23.70
CA SER A 128 -4.33 12.02 22.75
C SER A 128 -4.16 13.45 23.27
N LYS A 129 -3.71 13.65 24.52
CA LYS A 129 -3.54 14.99 25.12
C LYS A 129 -2.18 15.31 25.73
N PHE A 130 -1.24 14.37 25.91
CA PHE A 130 0.02 14.71 26.59
C PHE A 130 1.25 14.00 26.05
N GLN A 131 2.19 14.80 25.55
CA GLN A 131 3.63 14.55 25.59
C GLN A 131 4.14 15.04 26.94
N THR A 132 4.00 14.26 28.02
CA THR A 132 4.63 14.66 29.30
C THR A 132 6.15 14.47 29.20
N LYS A 133 6.92 15.30 29.91
CA LYS A 133 8.40 15.19 30.00
C LYS A 133 8.87 13.85 30.58
N ASP A 134 7.95 13.06 31.13
CA ASP A 134 8.21 11.78 31.79
C ASP A 134 8.10 10.58 30.84
N CYS A 135 7.62 10.75 29.60
CA CYS A 135 7.58 9.71 28.56
C CYS A 135 8.98 9.44 27.94
N LYS A 136 10.00 9.26 28.79
CA LYS A 136 11.39 9.21 28.34
C LYS A 136 11.88 7.84 27.87
N ASN A 137 11.20 6.74 28.19
CA ASN A 137 11.55 5.42 27.70
C ASN A 137 10.29 4.55 27.61
N ILE A 138 10.33 3.57 26.71
CA ILE A 138 9.28 2.59 26.35
C ILE A 138 8.27 2.34 27.49
N VAL A 139 7.08 2.90 27.36
CA VAL A 139 5.98 2.78 28.34
C VAL A 139 5.10 1.60 27.93
N ILE A 140 4.83 0.68 28.85
CA ILE A 140 3.91 -0.44 28.64
C ILE A 140 2.53 -0.08 29.17
N GLY A 141 1.44 -0.68 28.63
CA GLY A 141 0.06 -0.27 28.94
C GLY A 141 -0.39 -0.45 30.40
N SER A 142 0.47 -0.97 31.27
CA SER A 142 0.32 -1.08 32.72
C SER A 142 1.03 0.02 33.52
N ASP A 143 1.70 0.96 32.86
CA ASP A 143 2.42 2.03 33.54
C ASP A 143 1.46 3.00 34.27
N PRO A 144 1.87 3.53 35.45
CA PRO A 144 1.07 4.46 36.24
C PRO A 144 0.56 5.66 35.44
N ALA A 145 1.37 6.15 34.49
CA ALA A 145 1.04 7.29 33.62
C ALA A 145 -0.15 7.03 32.67
N CYS A 146 -0.64 5.79 32.58
CA CYS A 146 -1.74 5.38 31.70
C CYS A 146 -3.00 4.94 32.46
N PHE A 147 -3.04 5.03 33.80
CA PHE A 147 -4.23 4.70 34.60
C PHE A 147 -5.31 5.79 34.52
N GLY A 148 -6.57 5.40 34.37
CA GLY A 148 -7.72 6.32 34.34
C GLY A 148 -8.11 6.88 32.96
N HIS A 149 -7.40 6.50 31.89
CA HIS A 149 -7.68 6.96 30.52
C HIS A 149 -8.23 5.84 29.62
N LYS A 150 -9.13 6.21 28.70
CA LYS A 150 -9.77 5.27 27.76
C LYS A 150 -8.73 4.79 26.75
N LYS A 151 -8.29 3.53 26.87
CA LYS A 151 -7.28 2.93 26.00
C LYS A 151 -7.88 2.72 24.62
N SER A 152 -7.31 3.34 23.58
CA SER A 152 -7.65 3.01 22.19
C SER A 152 -6.88 1.75 21.76
N HIS A 153 -7.57 0.79 21.13
CA HIS A 153 -6.96 -0.44 20.58
C HIS A 153 -6.06 -0.19 19.35
N TRP A 154 -5.91 1.08 18.95
CA TRP A 154 -5.14 1.47 17.79
C TRP A 154 -3.69 1.76 18.18
N ILE A 155 -2.77 0.90 17.74
CA ILE A 155 -1.36 1.26 17.62
C ILE A 155 -1.26 2.19 16.42
N GLY A 156 -1.46 3.49 16.65
CA GLY A 156 -1.20 4.51 15.64
C GLY A 156 0.30 4.67 15.46
N LYS A 157 0.82 4.38 14.27
CA LYS A 157 2.20 4.72 13.89
C LYS A 157 2.26 6.22 13.63
N LEU A 158 2.79 7.00 14.56
CA LEU A 158 3.18 8.39 14.25
C LEU A 158 4.47 8.35 13.45
N THR A 159 4.37 8.67 12.16
CA THR A 159 5.53 8.96 11.31
C THR A 159 5.93 10.43 11.51
N PRO A 160 7.24 10.75 11.53
CA PRO A 160 7.72 12.11 11.77
C PRO A 160 7.27 13.10 10.70
#